data_AF-A0A8E2IB84-F1
#
_entry.id   AF-A0A8E2IB84-F1
#
_cell.length_a   1.000
_cell.length_b   1.000
_cell.length_c   1.000
_cell.angle_alpha   90.00
_cell.angle_beta   90.00
_cell.angle_gamma   90.00
#
_symmetry.space_group_name_H-M   'P 1'
#
loop_
_entity.id
_entity.type
_entity.pdbx_description
1 polymer ?
#
loop_
_entity_poly.entity_id
_entity_poly.type
_entity_poly.pdbx_seq_one_letter_code
_entity_poly.pdbx_strand_id
1 'polypeptide(L)'
;MSKSDLEKLTFELNKIKELNSKLLENNIQPILKEKVQDFLDAFEDYFRERGLVVNAGHLTVRAAFDSLEFTAFSKGDPTIFILKDRETIASISVKYKTPTRSASYQFDTEEEQLKWEIKKENTLFSYLENPEFYYTGSEFGRPYYDPLVVLESIFHV
;
A
#
# COMPACT_ATOMS: atom_id res chain seq x y z
N MET A 1 -7.62 21.68 -34.60
CA MET A 1 -7.28 22.50 -33.41
C MET A 1 -6.01 23.30 -33.66
N SER A 2 -5.72 24.38 -32.93
CA SER A 2 -4.49 25.16 -33.15
C SER A 2 -3.30 24.53 -32.43
N LYS A 3 -2.07 24.77 -32.92
CA LYS A 3 -0.83 24.35 -32.24
C LYS A 3 -0.76 24.90 -30.80
N SER A 4 -1.30 26.10 -30.57
CA SER A 4 -1.37 26.72 -29.23
C SER A 4 -2.25 25.94 -28.26
N ASP A 5 -3.30 25.28 -28.74
CA ASP A 5 -4.21 24.51 -27.87
C ASP A 5 -3.59 23.18 -27.43
N LEU A 6 -2.81 22.53 -28.31
CA LEU A 6 -2.04 21.33 -27.96
C LEU A 6 -0.95 21.66 -26.92
N GLU A 7 -0.24 22.79 -27.09
CA GLU A 7 0.77 23.25 -26.13
C GLU A 7 0.15 23.50 -24.74
N LYS A 8 -1.06 24.06 -24.68
CA LYS A 8 -1.80 24.25 -23.41
C LYS A 8 -2.15 22.92 -22.75
N LEU A 9 -2.66 21.95 -23.51
CA LEU A 9 -3.01 20.62 -22.98
C LEU A 9 -1.77 19.89 -22.46
N THR A 10 -0.66 19.94 -23.19
CA THR A 10 0.61 19.34 -22.74
C THR A 10 1.13 20.00 -21.46
N PHE A 11 1.04 21.32 -21.36
CA PHE A 11 1.40 22.05 -20.15
C PHE A 11 0.52 21.65 -18.95
N GLU A 12 -0.80 21.59 -19.14
CA GLU A 12 -1.76 21.15 -18.11
C GLU A 12 -1.46 19.73 -17.64
N LEU A 13 -1.25 18.79 -18.57
CA LEU A 13 -0.91 17.41 -18.27
C LEU A 13 0.36 17.30 -17.43
N ASN A 14 1.42 18.03 -17.80
CA ASN A 14 2.68 18.03 -17.06
C ASN A 14 2.50 18.57 -15.63
N LYS A 15 1.71 19.63 -15.48
CA LYS A 15 1.39 20.20 -14.16
C LYS A 15 0.66 19.19 -13.27
N ILE A 16 -0.33 18.46 -13.82
CA ILE A 16 -1.06 17.45 -13.04
C ILE A 16 -0.16 16.27 -12.68
N LYS A 17 0.69 15.80 -13.60
CA LYS A 17 1.67 14.74 -13.32
C LYS A 17 2.64 15.14 -12.22
N GLU A 18 3.12 16.39 -12.21
CA GLU A 18 3.97 16.90 -11.13
C GLU A 18 3.26 16.93 -9.77
N LEU A 19 1.99 17.38 -9.75
CA LEU A 19 1.18 17.37 -8.53
C LEU A 19 0.95 15.94 -8.00
N ASN A 20 0.61 14.99 -8.89
CA ASN A 20 0.45 13.59 -8.53
C ASN A 20 1.76 12.98 -7.99
N SER A 21 2.91 13.32 -8.57
CA SER A 21 4.22 12.89 -8.06
C SER A 21 4.46 13.40 -6.65
N LYS A 22 4.18 14.68 -6.39
CA LYS A 22 4.32 15.28 -5.06
C LYS A 22 3.38 14.64 -4.04
N LEU A 23 2.13 14.33 -4.40
CA LEU A 23 1.20 13.62 -3.52
C LEU A 23 1.67 12.20 -3.21
N LEU A 24 2.21 11.49 -4.21
CA LEU A 24 2.79 10.17 -3.99
C LEU A 24 3.94 10.22 -2.97
N GLU A 25 4.88 11.15 -3.15
CA GLU A 25 6.04 11.30 -2.28
C GLU A 25 5.70 11.79 -0.87
N ASN A 26 4.81 12.77 -0.74
CA ASN A 26 4.54 13.45 0.52
C ASN A 26 3.38 12.85 1.32
N ASN A 27 2.42 12.19 0.65
CA ASN A 27 1.23 11.65 1.32
C ASN A 27 1.26 10.12 1.31
N ILE A 28 1.49 9.49 0.16
CA ILE A 28 1.33 8.03 0.04
C ILE A 28 2.50 7.27 0.66
N GLN A 29 3.73 7.62 0.28
CA GLN A 29 4.92 6.89 0.76
C GLN A 29 5.08 6.93 2.29
N PRO A 30 4.85 8.06 2.99
CA PRO A 30 4.90 8.08 4.44
C PRO A 30 3.83 7.22 5.08
N ILE A 31 2.58 7.29 4.61
CA ILE A 31 1.48 6.51 5.19
C ILE A 31 1.66 5.01 4.93
N LEU A 32 2.24 4.60 3.80
CA LEU A 32 2.61 3.19 3.58
C LEU A 32 3.58 2.68 4.65
N LYS A 33 4.57 3.49 5.05
CA LYS A 33 5.50 3.14 6.13
C LYS A 33 4.81 3.12 7.49
N GLU A 34 3.95 4.10 7.75
CA GLU A 34 3.13 4.15 8.97
C GLU A 34 2.26 2.89 9.10
N LYS A 35 1.56 2.49 8.04
CA LYS A 35 0.72 1.29 8.01
C LYS A 35 1.49 -0.01 8.21
N VAL A 36 2.77 -0.06 7.82
CA VAL A 36 3.66 -1.17 8.17
C VAL A 36 3.94 -1.18 9.66
N GLN A 37 4.25 -0.02 10.23
CA GLN A 37 4.48 0.10 11.68
C GLN A 37 3.21 -0.24 12.48
N ASP A 38 2.04 0.27 12.08
CA ASP A 38 0.74 -0.06 12.68
C ASP A 38 0.52 -1.58 12.75
N PHE A 39 0.94 -2.31 11.72
CA PHE A 39 0.82 -3.76 11.69
C PHE A 39 1.80 -4.43 12.66
N LEU A 40 3.05 -3.96 12.73
CA LEU A 40 4.04 -4.51 13.65
C LEU A 40 3.63 -4.26 15.11
N ASP A 41 3.08 -3.07 15.40
CA ASP A 41 2.56 -2.72 16.73
C ASP A 41 1.36 -3.62 17.08
N ALA A 42 0.43 -3.83 16.14
CA ALA A 42 -0.67 -4.76 16.33
C ALA A 42 -0.20 -6.21 16.53
N PHE A 43 0.86 -6.64 15.84
CA PHE A 43 1.45 -7.97 16.03
C PHE A 43 2.08 -8.11 17.43
N GLU A 44 2.76 -7.08 17.90
CA GLU A 44 3.30 -7.00 19.26
C GLU A 44 2.19 -7.15 20.31
N ASP A 45 1.15 -6.32 20.21
CA ASP A 45 0.03 -6.33 21.16
C ASP A 45 -0.73 -7.65 21.11
N TYR A 46 -1.02 -8.17 19.90
CA TYR A 46 -1.71 -9.44 19.70
C TYR A 46 -1.07 -10.60 20.47
N PHE A 47 0.26 -10.73 20.41
CA PHE A 47 0.97 -11.81 21.09
C PHE A 47 1.27 -11.51 22.56
N ARG A 48 1.51 -10.24 22.92
CA ARG A 48 1.69 -9.83 24.31
C ARG A 48 0.44 -10.12 25.15
N GLU A 49 -0.74 -9.78 24.63
CA GLU A 49 -2.03 -10.06 25.30
C GLU A 49 -2.29 -11.55 25.49
N ARG A 50 -1.69 -12.39 24.64
CA ARG A 50 -1.76 -13.86 24.71
C ARG A 50 -0.64 -14.48 25.57
N GLY A 51 0.17 -13.67 26.24
CA GLY A 51 1.18 -14.11 27.21
C GLY A 51 2.53 -14.51 26.61
N LEU A 52 2.79 -14.18 25.34
CA LEU A 52 4.11 -14.38 24.75
C LEU A 52 5.06 -13.27 25.21
N VAL A 53 6.35 -13.61 25.31
CA VAL A 53 7.42 -12.62 25.51
C VAL A 53 7.70 -11.95 24.16
N VAL A 54 7.53 -10.63 24.10
CA VAL A 54 7.71 -9.85 22.87
C VAL A 54 8.95 -8.97 22.95
N ASN A 55 9.75 -8.97 21.88
CA ASN A 55 10.90 -8.10 21.69
C ASN A 55 10.77 -7.39 20.33
N ALA A 56 10.69 -6.06 20.36
CA ALA A 56 10.57 -5.21 19.19
C ALA A 56 11.88 -4.48 18.89
N GLY A 57 12.23 -4.46 17.62
CA GLY A 57 13.34 -3.71 17.04
C GLY A 57 12.88 -2.92 15.81
N HIS A 58 13.82 -2.27 15.15
CA HIS A 58 13.50 -1.49 13.95
C HIS A 58 12.93 -2.38 12.84
N LEU A 59 11.65 -2.18 12.51
CA LEU A 59 10.88 -2.94 11.52
C LEU A 59 10.85 -4.46 11.76
N THR A 60 10.99 -4.91 13.01
CA THR A 60 10.96 -6.33 13.36
C THR A 60 10.36 -6.52 14.75
N VAL A 61 9.43 -7.45 14.89
CA VAL A 61 8.82 -7.84 16.17
C VAL A 61 8.90 -9.35 16.31
N ARG A 62 9.44 -9.81 17.42
CA ARG A 62 9.58 -11.23 17.75
C ARG A 62 8.75 -11.57 18.97
N ALA A 63 7.89 -12.58 18.87
CA ALA A 63 7.08 -13.09 19.96
C ALA A 63 7.43 -14.56 20.21
N ALA A 64 7.72 -14.92 21.47
CA ALA A 64 8.14 -16.27 21.82
C ALA A 64 7.44 -16.80 23.07
N PHE A 65 7.19 -18.11 23.10
CA PHE A 65 6.76 -18.86 24.27
C PHE A 65 7.36 -20.27 24.24
N ASP A 66 8.17 -20.59 25.25
CA ASP A 66 8.95 -21.83 25.31
C ASP A 66 9.81 -22.02 24.04
N SER A 67 9.53 -23.05 23.24
CA SER A 67 10.22 -23.36 21.99
C SER A 67 9.56 -22.78 20.75
N LEU A 68 8.37 -22.18 20.89
CA LEU A 68 7.61 -21.60 19.79
C LEU A 68 8.00 -20.14 19.58
N GLU A 69 8.26 -19.77 18.33
CA GLU A 69 8.60 -18.42 17.96
C GLU A 69 7.84 -17.92 16.73
N PHE A 70 7.38 -16.68 16.80
CA PHE A 70 6.88 -15.94 15.65
C PHE A 70 7.69 -14.65 15.46
N THR A 71 7.98 -14.30 14.21
CA THR A 71 8.66 -13.05 13.88
C THR A 71 7.93 -12.35 12.75
N ALA A 72 7.48 -11.12 12.98
CA ALA A 72 7.00 -10.22 11.95
C ALA A 72 8.11 -9.21 11.59
N PHE A 73 8.37 -8.97 10.31
CA PHE A 73 9.36 -7.98 9.89
C PHE A 73 9.09 -7.38 8.51
N SER A 74 9.62 -6.19 8.26
CA SER A 74 9.65 -5.53 6.95
C SER A 74 11.09 -5.22 6.54
N LYS A 75 11.35 -5.21 5.23
CA LYS A 75 12.65 -4.83 4.64
C LYS A 75 12.74 -3.35 4.26
N GLY A 76 11.82 -2.52 4.74
CA GLY A 76 11.72 -1.09 4.39
C GLY A 76 10.86 -0.82 3.15
N ASP A 77 10.25 -1.87 2.59
CA ASP A 77 9.19 -1.79 1.59
C ASP A 77 7.82 -2.03 2.28
N PRO A 78 6.68 -1.74 1.62
CA PRO A 78 5.35 -1.91 2.21
C PRO A 78 4.91 -3.39 2.29
N THR A 79 5.85 -4.32 2.51
CA THR A 79 5.60 -5.74 2.72
C THR A 79 6.07 -6.14 4.11
N ILE A 80 5.24 -6.91 4.79
CA ILE A 80 5.51 -7.54 6.07
C ILE A 80 5.53 -9.04 5.86
N PHE A 81 6.54 -9.70 6.40
CA PHE A 81 6.65 -11.15 6.41
C PHE A 81 6.44 -11.64 7.83
N ILE A 82 5.68 -12.73 7.98
CA ILE A 82 5.54 -13.43 9.25
C ILE A 82 6.21 -14.79 9.14
N LEU A 83 7.16 -15.04 10.03
CA LEU A 83 7.78 -16.34 10.22
C LEU A 83 7.17 -17.05 11.42
N LYS A 84 7.06 -18.36 11.32
CA LYS A 84 7.02 -19.27 12.45
C LYS A 84 8.33 -20.03 12.49
N ASP A 85 9.11 -19.83 13.54
CA ASP A 85 10.50 -20.28 13.65
C ASP A 85 11.36 -19.81 12.45
N ARG A 86 11.54 -20.66 11.43
CA ARG A 86 12.30 -20.36 10.21
C ARG A 86 11.46 -20.38 8.93
N GLU A 87 10.18 -20.73 9.04
CA GLU A 87 9.27 -20.88 7.90
C GLU A 87 8.43 -19.62 7.75
N THR A 88 8.37 -19.06 6.53
CA THR A 88 7.47 -17.94 6.24
C THR A 88 6.05 -18.49 6.12
N ILE A 89 5.17 -18.04 7.00
CA ILE A 89 3.76 -18.46 7.05
C ILE A 89 2.82 -17.41 6.44
N ALA A 90 3.27 -16.15 6.29
CA ALA A 90 2.50 -15.12 5.60
C ALA A 90 3.37 -14.02 4.98
N SER A 91 2.86 -13.44 3.90
CA SER A 91 3.42 -12.26 3.22
C SER A 91 2.33 -11.22 2.97
N ILE A 92 2.31 -10.18 3.80
CA ILE A 92 1.31 -9.13 3.79
C ILE A 92 1.85 -7.90 3.07
N SER A 93 1.19 -7.46 1.99
CA SER A 93 1.44 -6.19 1.33
C SER A 93 0.46 -5.12 1.80
N VAL A 94 0.98 -3.96 2.18
CA VAL A 94 0.22 -2.72 2.33
C VAL A 94 0.09 -2.06 0.97
N LYS A 95 -1.14 -1.75 0.57
CA LYS A 95 -1.46 -1.08 -0.69
C LYS A 95 -2.44 0.05 -0.44
N TYR A 96 -2.67 0.85 -1.48
CA TYR A 96 -3.71 1.87 -1.49
C TYR A 96 -4.57 1.70 -2.73
N LYS A 97 -5.84 2.10 -2.66
CA LYS A 97 -6.74 2.03 -3.81
C LYS A 97 -6.25 2.97 -4.91
N THR A 98 -6.16 2.43 -6.11
CA THR A 98 -5.90 3.19 -7.33
C THR A 98 -7.04 2.97 -8.31
N PRO A 99 -7.33 3.93 -9.20
CA PRO A 99 -8.31 3.70 -10.25
C PRO A 99 -7.92 2.50 -11.10
N THR A 100 -8.89 1.62 -11.40
CA THR A 100 -8.67 0.45 -12.25
C THR A 100 -8.17 0.90 -13.62
N ARG A 101 -6.97 0.44 -14.01
CA ARG A 101 -6.41 0.69 -15.34
C ARG A 101 -7.02 -0.28 -16.35
N SER A 102 -8.31 -0.13 -16.63
CA SER A 102 -9.05 -1.06 -17.49
C SER A 102 -9.59 -0.34 -18.70
N ALA A 103 -8.71 -0.09 -19.67
CA ALA A 103 -9.00 -0.15 -21.10
C ALA A 103 -7.77 0.33 -21.91
N SER A 104 -7.37 -0.46 -22.89
CA SER A 104 -6.54 0.01 -23.99
C SER A 104 -7.44 0.83 -24.92
N TYR A 105 -7.23 2.13 -24.99
CA TYR A 105 -7.91 3.01 -25.94
C TYR A 105 -6.98 3.30 -27.11
N GLN A 106 -7.51 3.20 -28.33
CA GLN A 106 -6.89 3.77 -29.53
C GLN A 106 -7.49 5.16 -29.73
N PHE A 107 -6.64 6.14 -30.05
CA PHE A 107 -7.04 7.52 -30.28
C PHE A 107 -6.73 7.89 -31.72
N ASP A 108 -7.67 8.56 -32.39
CA ASP A 108 -7.50 9.00 -33.77
C ASP A 108 -6.68 10.28 -33.85
N THR A 109 -6.59 11.03 -32.74
CA THR A 109 -5.85 12.29 -32.65
C THR A 109 -5.05 12.43 -31.36
N GLU A 110 -3.94 13.18 -31.43
CA GLU A 110 -3.12 13.54 -30.26
C GLU A 110 -3.91 14.36 -29.24
N GLU A 111 -4.84 15.20 -29.69
CA GLU A 111 -5.72 15.99 -28.82
C GLU A 111 -6.58 15.09 -27.91
N GLU A 112 -7.22 14.07 -28.49
CA GLU A 112 -8.05 13.12 -27.74
C GLU A 112 -7.22 12.31 -26.76
N GLN A 113 -6.01 11.91 -27.16
CA GLN A 113 -5.06 11.25 -26.28
C GLN A 113 -4.71 12.14 -25.08
N LEU A 114 -4.34 13.40 -25.31
CA LEU A 114 -3.98 14.34 -24.24
C LEU A 114 -5.14 14.59 -23.29
N LYS A 115 -6.35 14.82 -23.82
CA LYS A 115 -7.56 15.00 -22.99
C LYS A 115 -7.86 13.76 -22.15
N TRP A 116 -7.68 12.57 -22.70
CA TRP A 116 -7.84 11.32 -21.96
C TRP A 116 -6.78 11.16 -20.87
N GLU A 117 -5.52 11.47 -21.17
CA GLU A 117 -4.44 11.43 -20.17
C GLU A 117 -4.69 12.42 -19.04
N ILE A 118 -5.10 13.66 -19.34
CA ILE A 118 -5.49 14.66 -18.33
C ILE A 118 -6.62 14.13 -17.45
N LYS A 119 -7.67 13.55 -18.05
CA LYS A 119 -8.78 12.95 -17.29
C LYS A 119 -8.31 11.81 -16.39
N LYS A 120 -7.40 10.98 -16.86
CA LYS A 120 -6.81 9.87 -16.10
C LYS A 120 -5.99 10.37 -14.92
N GLU A 121 -5.13 11.37 -15.15
CA GLU A 121 -4.31 11.96 -14.10
C GLU A 121 -5.15 12.73 -13.07
N ASN A 122 -6.21 13.42 -13.48
CA ASN A 122 -7.17 14.04 -12.55
C ASN A 122 -7.94 13.01 -11.73
N THR A 123 -8.31 11.88 -12.35
CA THR A 123 -8.89 10.76 -11.60
C THR A 123 -7.90 10.26 -10.57
N LEU A 124 -6.63 10.02 -10.96
CA LEU A 124 -5.59 9.58 -10.03
C LEU A 124 -5.39 10.58 -8.89
N PHE A 125 -5.35 11.89 -9.17
CA PHE A 125 -5.22 12.95 -8.17
C PHE A 125 -6.24 12.78 -7.04
N SER A 126 -7.50 12.51 -7.39
CA SER A 126 -8.59 12.34 -6.40
C SER A 126 -8.33 11.16 -5.44
N TYR A 127 -7.71 10.07 -5.92
CA TYR A 127 -7.31 8.93 -5.09
C TYR A 127 -6.06 9.20 -4.25
N LEU A 128 -5.17 10.08 -4.72
CA LEU A 128 -3.94 10.44 -4.01
C LEU A 128 -4.18 11.50 -2.93
N GLU A 129 -5.18 12.37 -3.11
CA GLU A 129 -5.57 13.38 -2.14
C GLU A 129 -6.24 12.76 -0.91
N ASN A 130 -7.09 11.74 -1.13
CA ASN A 130 -7.78 11.00 -0.06
C ASN A 130 -7.58 9.48 -0.24
N PRO A 131 -6.36 8.98 0.04
CA PRO A 131 -6.01 7.59 -0.18
C PRO A 131 -6.67 6.65 0.82
N GLU A 132 -7.14 5.50 0.31
CA GLU A 132 -7.67 4.41 1.12
C GLU A 132 -6.67 3.26 1.12
N PHE A 133 -6.04 3.00 2.27
CA PHE A 133 -5.02 1.97 2.45
C PHE A 133 -5.63 0.64 2.91
N TYR A 134 -5.01 -0.46 2.52
CA TYR A 134 -5.44 -1.80 2.90
C TYR A 134 -4.28 -2.79 2.92
N TYR A 135 -4.44 -3.85 3.70
CA TYR A 135 -3.57 -5.01 3.78
C TYR A 135 -4.10 -6.12 2.86
N THR A 136 -3.20 -6.79 2.15
CA THR A 136 -3.53 -7.93 1.28
C THR A 136 -2.42 -8.96 1.30
N GLY A 137 -2.76 -10.24 1.21
CA GLY A 137 -1.81 -11.35 1.18
C GLY A 137 -2.46 -12.56 0.52
N SER A 138 -1.64 -13.45 -0.04
CA SER A 138 -2.10 -14.71 -0.64
C SER A 138 -2.85 -15.59 0.34
N GLU A 139 -2.52 -15.46 1.62
CA GLU A 139 -2.95 -16.35 2.71
C GLU A 139 -4.41 -16.11 3.12
N PHE A 140 -4.96 -14.93 2.84
CA PHE A 140 -6.30 -14.54 3.29
C PHE A 140 -7.21 -13.96 2.19
N GLY A 141 -6.71 -13.82 0.96
CA GLY A 141 -7.49 -13.72 -0.29
C GLY A 141 -8.33 -12.46 -0.52
N ARG A 142 -8.57 -11.61 0.49
CA ARG A 142 -9.34 -10.35 0.40
C ARG A 142 -8.62 -9.18 1.08
N PRO A 143 -8.87 -7.92 0.68
CA PRO A 143 -8.36 -6.75 1.39
C PRO A 143 -8.89 -6.64 2.82
N TYR A 144 -8.03 -6.27 3.76
CA TYR A 144 -8.39 -5.87 5.12
C TYR A 144 -7.92 -4.45 5.41
N TYR A 145 -8.61 -3.76 6.31
CA TYR A 145 -8.29 -2.37 6.69
C TYR A 145 -7.72 -2.27 8.11
N ASP A 146 -7.82 -3.36 8.86
CA ASP A 146 -7.40 -3.47 10.26
C ASP A 146 -6.33 -4.58 10.37
N PRO A 147 -5.13 -4.28 10.91
CA PRO A 147 -4.08 -5.26 11.09
C PRO A 147 -4.49 -6.41 12.02
N LEU A 148 -5.35 -6.19 13.02
CA LEU A 148 -5.81 -7.24 13.93
C LEU A 148 -6.59 -8.33 13.18
N VAL A 149 -7.50 -7.92 12.29
CA VAL A 149 -8.30 -8.85 11.48
C VAL A 149 -7.41 -9.67 10.54
N VAL A 150 -6.30 -9.09 10.06
CA VAL A 150 -5.30 -9.84 9.29
C VAL A 150 -4.64 -10.91 10.16
N LEU A 151 -4.22 -10.57 11.38
CA LEU A 151 -3.60 -11.52 12.31
C LEU A 151 -4.56 -12.66 12.68
N GLU A 152 -5.81 -12.35 13.01
CA GLU A 152 -6.86 -13.36 13.26
C GLU A 152 -7.06 -14.28 12.05
N SER A 153 -7.02 -13.73 10.83
CA SER A 153 -7.17 -14.54 9.61
C SER A 153 -6.00 -15.49 9.34
N ILE A 154 -4.80 -15.18 9.83
CA ILE A 154 -3.57 -15.99 9.67
C ILE A 154 -3.47 -17.05 10.78
N PHE A 155 -3.75 -16.65 12.02
CA PHE A 155 -3.54 -17.53 13.18
C PHE A 155 -4.79 -18.35 13.57
N HIS A 156 -5.96 -18.04 13.01
CA HIS A 156 -7.22 -18.78 13.22
C HIS A 156 -7.61 -18.94 14.71
N VAL A 157 -7.32 -17.92 15.51
CA VAL A 157 -7.65 -17.87 16.96
C VAL A 157 -8.92 -17.08 17.17
#